data_AF-W2CI97-F1
#
_entry.id   AF-W2CI97-F1
#
_cell.length_a   1.000
_cell.length_b   1.000
_cell.length_c   1.000
_cell.angle_alpha   90.00
_cell.angle_beta   90.00
_cell.angle_gamma   90.00
#
_symmetry.space_group_name_H-M   'P 1'
#
loop_
_entity.id
_entity.type
_entity.pdbx_description
1 polymer ?
#
loop_
_entity_poly.entity_id
_entity_poly.type
_entity_poly.pdbx_seq_one_letter_code
_entity_poly.pdbx_strand_id
1 'polypeptide(L)'
;MDELVEIQKMRLTRLDNALHVLYHSDAYDIVHAVDITKLGLTLALLNEWNGNLLTEKDLNLEAQANHNTKLLNEKNEERNKLITFIFNVVRTYQRSPDADETKAATQLDIITRRYRGIQYGSKSHETVHIDGLLIDLKKAEMTPLLATLRLTSAVSLLETANAEFNKFRKARTASRAKKDLPKIVEVRPKTDAVYERVIFMLQAAYLSGSATVDKELIRTVAKQLNQRMDEINETFSQILARRKSDKSKDPKTPKEPKKPRKPKDKDDPDIRLPETEEPKKPGDSGKDKKPEGGGTPKPGGGGKKPEGGGSGAEGGGKNPKEGGSGSEGGGGASGGGPEIHLPEN
;
A
#
# COMPACT_ATOMS: atom_id res chain seq x y z
N MET A 1 0.56 -18.74 45.18
CA MET A 1 1.12 -17.53 44.57
C MET A 1 0.05 -16.95 43.67
N ASP A 2 -0.10 -15.63 43.59
CA ASP A 2 -0.99 -15.03 42.59
C ASP A 2 -0.45 -15.36 41.20
N GLU A 3 -1.32 -15.90 40.34
CA GLU A 3 -0.99 -16.20 38.94
C GLU A 3 -0.72 -14.87 38.20
N LEU A 4 0.44 -14.76 37.55
CA LEU A 4 0.82 -13.55 36.81
C LEU A 4 -0.08 -13.39 35.58
N VAL A 5 -0.63 -12.19 35.39
CA VAL A 5 -1.33 -11.84 34.16
C VAL A 5 -0.29 -11.61 33.04
N GLU A 6 -0.01 -12.67 32.30
CA GLU A 6 0.79 -12.60 31.08
C GLU A 6 -0.03 -11.99 29.94
N ILE A 7 0.52 -10.95 29.32
CA ILE A 7 0.04 -10.39 28.07
C ILE A 7 1.15 -10.60 27.03
N GLN A 8 0.84 -11.29 25.94
CA GLN A 8 1.81 -11.70 24.93
C GLN A 8 2.50 -10.49 24.30
N LYS A 9 3.83 -10.57 24.07
CA LYS A 9 4.58 -9.56 23.32
C LYS A 9 4.78 -9.97 21.86
N MET A 10 3.87 -9.58 20.98
CA MET A 10 4.06 -9.72 19.53
C MET A 10 5.10 -8.70 19.03
N ARG A 11 5.88 -9.09 18.02
CA ARG A 11 6.70 -8.15 17.24
C ARG A 11 5.81 -7.37 16.26
N LEU A 12 5.03 -6.41 16.78
CA LEU A 12 4.09 -5.56 16.04
C LEU A 12 4.72 -4.90 14.79
N THR A 13 6.01 -4.58 14.88
CA THR A 13 6.87 -4.09 13.78
C THR A 13 6.92 -4.99 12.53
N ARG A 14 6.50 -6.26 12.62
CA ARG A 14 6.42 -7.20 11.48
C ARG A 14 5.10 -7.11 10.70
N LEU A 15 4.04 -6.56 11.30
CA LEU A 15 2.75 -6.38 10.66
C LEU A 15 2.84 -5.31 9.56
N ASP A 16 2.10 -5.49 8.46
CA ASP A 16 1.84 -4.38 7.54
C ASP A 16 0.83 -3.39 8.16
N ASN A 17 0.73 -2.18 7.59
CA ASN A 17 0.01 -1.07 8.22
C ASN A 17 -1.49 -1.36 8.44
N ALA A 18 -2.09 -2.24 7.63
CA ALA A 18 -3.50 -2.61 7.79
C ALA A 18 -3.70 -3.53 9.00
N LEU A 19 -2.88 -4.58 9.14
CA LEU A 19 -2.92 -5.46 10.31
C LEU A 19 -2.51 -4.74 11.60
N HIS A 20 -1.56 -3.79 11.52
CA HIS A 20 -1.13 -2.98 12.64
C HIS A 20 -2.25 -2.09 13.18
N VAL A 21 -2.91 -1.34 12.30
CA VAL A 21 -4.07 -0.50 12.62
C VAL A 21 -5.24 -1.33 13.14
N LEU A 22 -5.48 -2.52 12.57
CA LEU A 22 -6.51 -3.44 13.04
C LEU A 22 -6.24 -3.88 14.48
N TYR A 23 -5.05 -4.44 14.75
CA TYR A 23 -4.68 -4.91 16.08
C TYR A 23 -4.78 -3.80 17.15
N HIS A 24 -4.21 -2.62 16.88
CA HIS A 24 -4.29 -1.50 17.81
C HIS A 24 -5.71 -0.93 17.95
N SER A 25 -6.60 -1.14 16.98
CA SER A 25 -8.04 -0.80 17.13
C SER A 25 -8.73 -1.79 18.05
N ASP A 26 -8.62 -3.09 17.78
CA ASP A 26 -9.24 -4.12 18.59
C ASP A 26 -8.76 -4.04 20.05
N ALA A 27 -7.46 -3.84 20.25
CA ALA A 27 -6.86 -3.70 21.57
C ALA A 27 -7.30 -2.41 22.29
N TYR A 28 -7.45 -1.29 21.57
CA TYR A 28 -7.99 -0.05 22.13
C TYR A 28 -9.46 -0.24 22.53
N ASP A 29 -10.28 -0.81 21.66
CA ASP A 29 -11.71 -1.01 21.88
C ASP A 29 -11.97 -1.96 23.06
N ILE A 30 -11.16 -3.04 23.22
CA ILE A 30 -11.18 -3.92 24.40
C ILE A 30 -10.91 -3.14 25.71
N VAL A 31 -9.89 -2.28 25.73
CA VAL A 31 -9.51 -1.52 26.94
C VAL A 31 -10.49 -0.37 27.22
N HIS A 32 -11.07 0.24 26.17
CA HIS A 32 -12.01 1.35 26.27
C HIS A 32 -13.46 0.90 26.55
N ALA A 33 -13.81 -0.36 26.30
CA ALA A 33 -15.13 -0.92 26.59
C ALA A 33 -15.42 -1.10 28.10
N VAL A 34 -14.44 -0.89 28.97
CA VAL A 34 -14.54 -1.07 30.42
C VAL A 34 -14.07 0.16 31.20
N ASP A 35 -14.34 0.20 32.50
CA ASP A 35 -13.89 1.28 33.39
C ASP A 35 -12.36 1.26 33.53
N ILE A 36 -11.70 2.15 32.79
CA ILE A 36 -10.24 2.29 32.75
C ILE A 36 -9.63 2.62 34.12
N THR A 37 -10.40 3.17 35.07
CA THR A 37 -9.88 3.46 36.42
C THR A 37 -9.68 2.16 37.22
N LYS A 38 -10.57 1.17 37.02
CA LYS A 38 -10.43 -0.19 37.57
C LYS A 38 -9.30 -0.99 36.94
N LEU A 39 -8.86 -0.61 35.74
CA LEU A 39 -7.67 -1.13 35.09
C LEU A 39 -6.36 -0.47 35.58
N GLY A 40 -6.44 0.57 36.43
CA GLY A 40 -5.29 1.38 36.82
C GLY A 40 -4.74 2.29 35.71
N LEU A 41 -5.53 2.55 34.67
CA LEU A 41 -5.17 3.38 33.52
C LEU A 41 -5.71 4.81 33.66
N THR A 42 -5.22 5.73 32.82
CA THR A 42 -5.67 7.13 32.81
C THR A 42 -6.26 7.51 31.45
N LEU A 43 -7.28 8.40 31.47
CA LEU A 43 -7.91 8.91 30.26
C LEU A 43 -6.92 9.63 29.34
N ALA A 44 -5.90 10.28 29.90
CA ALA A 44 -4.82 10.91 29.14
C ALA A 44 -4.04 9.88 28.29
N LEU A 45 -3.76 8.69 28.83
CA LEU A 45 -3.03 7.63 28.12
C LEU A 45 -3.88 7.03 26.99
N LEU A 46 -5.18 6.81 27.20
CA LEU A 46 -6.07 6.36 26.13
C LEU A 46 -6.25 7.43 25.04
N ASN A 47 -6.36 8.71 25.41
CA ASN A 47 -6.43 9.79 24.42
C ASN A 47 -5.14 9.90 23.59
N GLU A 48 -3.97 9.69 24.19
CA GLU A 48 -2.67 9.61 23.50
C GLU A 48 -2.66 8.41 22.51
N TRP A 49 -3.14 7.24 22.93
CA TRP A 49 -3.23 6.05 22.07
C TRP A 49 -4.17 6.28 20.89
N ASN A 50 -5.38 6.79 21.15
CA ASN A 50 -6.40 7.04 20.13
C ASN A 50 -5.93 8.11 19.12
N GLY A 51 -5.27 9.18 19.58
CA GLY A 51 -4.71 10.20 18.68
C GLY A 51 -3.66 9.63 17.70
N ASN A 52 -2.75 8.78 18.19
CA ASN A 52 -1.79 8.07 17.34
C ASN A 52 -2.51 7.10 16.39
N LEU A 53 -3.47 6.31 16.89
CA LEU A 53 -4.23 5.33 16.12
C LEU A 53 -5.09 5.96 15.00
N LEU A 54 -5.73 7.10 15.25
CA LEU A 54 -6.47 7.85 14.23
C LEU A 54 -5.52 8.38 13.14
N THR A 55 -4.34 8.85 13.54
CA THR A 55 -3.30 9.27 12.60
C THR A 55 -2.81 8.09 11.74
N GLU A 56 -2.65 6.90 12.30
CA GLU A 56 -2.35 5.69 11.52
C GLU A 56 -3.49 5.23 10.60
N LYS A 57 -4.75 5.31 11.07
CA LYS A 57 -5.93 5.01 10.25
C LYS A 57 -5.94 5.89 8.99
N ASP A 58 -5.66 7.17 9.13
CA ASP A 58 -5.55 8.13 8.03
C ASP A 58 -4.36 7.81 7.09
N LEU A 59 -3.20 7.48 7.64
CA LEU A 59 -2.02 7.12 6.85
C LEU A 59 -2.16 5.79 6.10
N ASN A 60 -2.88 4.83 6.67
CA ASN A 60 -3.25 3.59 5.99
C ASN A 60 -4.20 3.88 4.80
N LEU A 61 -5.17 4.79 4.98
CA LEU A 61 -6.03 5.24 3.88
C LEU A 61 -5.24 5.97 2.79
N GLU A 62 -4.30 6.85 3.15
CA GLU A 62 -3.46 7.53 2.17
C GLU A 62 -2.53 6.55 1.41
N ALA A 63 -1.90 5.61 2.12
CA ALA A 63 -1.11 4.54 1.50
C ALA A 63 -1.96 3.70 0.52
N GLN A 64 -3.20 3.39 0.88
CA GLN A 64 -4.16 2.74 -0.01
C GLN A 64 -4.55 3.63 -1.20
N ALA A 65 -4.72 4.94 -1.03
CA ALA A 65 -5.00 5.87 -2.13
C ALA A 65 -3.82 6.02 -3.11
N ASN A 66 -2.59 5.96 -2.61
CA ASN A 66 -1.38 5.93 -3.41
C ASN A 66 -1.25 4.58 -4.17
N HIS A 67 -1.56 3.45 -3.53
CA HIS A 67 -1.67 2.16 -4.22
C HIS A 67 -2.77 2.14 -5.29
N ASN A 68 -3.97 2.62 -4.95
CA ASN A 68 -5.10 2.80 -5.88
C ASN A 68 -4.75 3.74 -7.04
N THR A 69 -3.83 4.70 -6.85
CA THR A 69 -3.33 5.56 -7.94
C THR A 69 -2.53 4.76 -8.98
N LYS A 70 -1.72 3.80 -8.54
CA LYS A 70 -1.01 2.88 -9.44
C LYS A 70 -1.98 1.95 -10.16
N LEU A 71 -2.91 1.31 -9.44
CA LEU A 71 -3.93 0.44 -10.03
C LEU A 71 -4.83 1.19 -11.04
N LEU A 72 -5.14 2.46 -10.77
CA LEU A 72 -5.85 3.37 -11.70
C LEU A 72 -5.04 3.79 -12.94
N ASN A 73 -3.74 3.54 -12.98
CA ASN A 73 -2.95 3.69 -14.19
C ASN A 73 -2.95 2.37 -14.96
N GLU A 74 -2.63 1.26 -14.29
CA GLU A 74 -2.58 -0.08 -14.87
C GLU A 74 -3.91 -0.50 -15.51
N LYS A 75 -5.04 -0.33 -14.80
CA LYS A 75 -6.39 -0.61 -15.34
C LYS A 75 -6.79 0.33 -16.48
N ASN A 76 -6.27 1.55 -16.51
CA ASN A 76 -6.54 2.48 -17.61
C ASN A 76 -5.76 2.09 -18.88
N GLU A 77 -4.53 1.61 -18.73
CA GLU A 77 -3.79 1.03 -19.85
C GLU A 77 -4.48 -0.24 -20.37
N GLU A 78 -5.00 -1.09 -19.49
CA GLU A 78 -5.75 -2.29 -19.85
C GLU A 78 -7.01 -1.95 -20.66
N ARG A 79 -7.84 -1.01 -20.18
CA ARG A 79 -8.99 -0.47 -20.94
C ARG A 79 -8.54 0.06 -22.31
N ASN A 80 -7.49 0.87 -22.36
CA ASN A 80 -6.98 1.44 -23.61
C ASN A 80 -6.48 0.37 -24.60
N LYS A 81 -5.81 -0.68 -24.10
CA LYS A 81 -5.36 -1.84 -24.89
C LYS A 81 -6.57 -2.60 -25.46
N LEU A 82 -7.59 -2.86 -24.64
CA LEU A 82 -8.81 -3.57 -25.03
C LEU A 82 -9.67 -2.77 -26.03
N ILE A 83 -9.89 -1.48 -25.80
CA ILE A 83 -10.56 -0.56 -26.75
C ILE A 83 -9.82 -0.59 -28.11
N THR A 84 -8.51 -0.41 -28.09
CA THR A 84 -7.68 -0.38 -29.30
C THR A 84 -7.73 -1.72 -30.05
N PHE A 85 -7.71 -2.84 -29.33
CA PHE A 85 -7.88 -4.18 -29.91
C PHE A 85 -9.24 -4.34 -30.58
N ILE A 86 -10.35 -4.04 -29.88
CA ILE A 86 -11.72 -4.15 -30.41
C ILE A 86 -11.90 -3.32 -31.68
N PHE A 87 -11.47 -2.05 -31.66
CA PHE A 87 -11.59 -1.17 -32.83
C PHE A 87 -10.69 -1.59 -33.99
N ASN A 88 -9.48 -2.09 -33.72
CA ASN A 88 -8.59 -2.57 -34.78
C ASN A 88 -9.09 -3.88 -35.40
N VAL A 89 -9.64 -4.80 -34.61
CA VAL A 89 -10.31 -6.01 -35.11
C VAL A 89 -11.46 -5.63 -36.05
N VAL A 90 -12.43 -4.83 -35.59
CA VAL A 90 -13.56 -4.38 -36.42
C VAL A 90 -13.06 -3.71 -37.72
N ARG A 91 -12.09 -2.79 -37.65
CA ARG A 91 -11.52 -2.10 -38.82
C ARG A 91 -10.75 -3.03 -39.79
N THR A 92 -10.25 -4.17 -39.30
CA THR A 92 -9.46 -5.12 -40.10
C THR A 92 -10.36 -6.11 -40.81
N TYR A 93 -11.33 -6.70 -40.12
CA TYR A 93 -12.27 -7.67 -40.69
C TYR A 93 -13.25 -7.05 -41.71
N GLN A 94 -13.36 -5.72 -41.80
CA GLN A 94 -13.95 -5.02 -42.96
C GLN A 94 -13.24 -5.29 -44.31
N ARG A 95 -12.09 -5.98 -44.29
CA ARG A 95 -11.37 -6.48 -45.47
C ARG A 95 -11.08 -7.98 -45.38
N SER A 96 -11.90 -8.74 -44.64
CA SER A 96 -11.75 -10.19 -44.63
C SER A 96 -12.08 -10.77 -46.03
N PRO A 97 -11.39 -11.83 -46.50
CA PRO A 97 -11.88 -12.61 -47.63
C PRO A 97 -13.21 -13.33 -47.30
N ASP A 98 -13.57 -13.45 -46.02
CA ASP A 98 -14.85 -13.98 -45.58
C ASP A 98 -15.96 -12.90 -45.61
N ALA A 99 -17.10 -13.24 -46.21
CA ALA A 99 -18.22 -12.33 -46.43
C ALA A 99 -19.05 -12.07 -45.15
N ASP A 100 -19.20 -13.08 -44.27
CA ASP A 100 -19.94 -12.94 -43.02
C ASP A 100 -19.12 -12.18 -41.97
N GLU A 101 -17.80 -12.41 -41.91
CA GLU A 101 -16.90 -11.58 -41.12
C GLU A 101 -16.92 -10.12 -41.59
N THR A 102 -16.87 -9.88 -42.91
CA THR A 102 -16.93 -8.52 -43.50
C THR A 102 -18.26 -7.82 -43.21
N LYS A 103 -19.37 -8.55 -43.26
CA LYS A 103 -20.72 -8.06 -42.92
C LYS A 103 -20.84 -7.72 -41.43
N ALA A 104 -20.40 -8.61 -40.55
CA ALA A 104 -20.39 -8.39 -39.10
C ALA A 104 -19.50 -7.20 -38.71
N ALA A 105 -18.31 -7.09 -39.32
CA ALA A 105 -17.41 -5.96 -39.13
C ALA A 105 -18.01 -4.64 -39.61
N THR A 106 -18.71 -4.64 -40.74
CA THR A 106 -19.37 -3.43 -41.26
C THR A 106 -20.50 -2.96 -40.34
N GLN A 107 -21.29 -3.87 -39.77
CA GLN A 107 -22.33 -3.53 -38.80
C GLN A 107 -21.73 -3.03 -37.46
N LEU A 108 -20.71 -3.70 -36.92
CA LEU A 108 -20.03 -3.28 -35.70
C LEU A 108 -19.26 -1.94 -35.85
N ASP A 109 -18.83 -1.58 -37.07
CA ASP A 109 -18.18 -0.30 -37.35
C ASP A 109 -19.16 0.90 -37.26
N ILE A 110 -20.46 0.70 -37.52
CA ILE A 110 -21.49 1.74 -37.29
C ILE A 110 -21.58 2.10 -35.80
N ILE A 111 -21.50 1.09 -34.92
CA ILE A 111 -21.46 1.31 -33.48
C ILE A 111 -20.13 1.94 -33.07
N THR A 112 -19.02 1.24 -33.32
CA THR A 112 -17.70 1.60 -32.80
C THR A 112 -17.13 2.90 -33.37
N ARG A 113 -17.54 3.36 -34.56
CA ARG A 113 -17.17 4.69 -35.09
C ARG A 113 -17.48 5.83 -34.12
N ARG A 114 -18.62 5.77 -33.44
CA ARG A 114 -19.08 6.81 -32.49
C ARG A 114 -18.19 6.90 -31.23
N TYR A 115 -17.35 5.90 -31.00
CA TYR A 115 -16.46 5.79 -29.84
C TYR A 115 -14.97 5.81 -30.23
N ARG A 116 -14.62 6.10 -31.49
CA ARG A 116 -13.20 6.13 -31.93
C ARG A 116 -12.42 7.22 -31.19
N GLY A 117 -11.28 6.83 -30.61
CA GLY A 117 -10.35 7.74 -29.94
C GLY A 117 -10.60 7.92 -28.43
N ILE A 118 -11.62 7.27 -27.84
CA ILE A 118 -11.91 7.38 -26.39
C ILE A 118 -10.71 6.98 -25.52
N GLN A 119 -9.84 6.10 -26.02
CA GLN A 119 -8.60 5.67 -25.35
C GLN A 119 -7.54 6.78 -25.20
N TYR A 120 -7.74 7.94 -25.84
CA TYR A 120 -6.90 9.14 -25.71
C TYR A 120 -7.59 10.26 -24.92
N GLY A 121 -8.82 10.02 -24.44
CA GLY A 121 -9.58 10.99 -23.65
C GLY A 121 -9.08 11.14 -22.22
N SER A 122 -9.67 12.07 -21.46
CA SER A 122 -9.46 12.10 -20.02
C SER A 122 -10.10 10.86 -19.37
N LYS A 123 -9.48 10.32 -18.32
CA LYS A 123 -9.91 9.06 -17.68
C LYS A 123 -11.40 9.04 -17.26
N SER A 124 -11.95 10.21 -16.93
CA SER A 124 -13.36 10.40 -16.60
C SER A 124 -14.28 10.27 -17.82
N HIS A 125 -13.91 10.90 -18.95
CA HIS A 125 -14.66 10.81 -20.20
C HIS A 125 -14.55 9.39 -20.79
N GLU A 126 -13.34 8.83 -20.81
CA GLU A 126 -13.06 7.45 -21.21
C GLU A 126 -13.98 6.46 -20.47
N THR A 127 -14.14 6.61 -19.15
CA THR A 127 -15.03 5.76 -18.35
C THR A 127 -16.48 5.82 -18.84
N VAL A 128 -17.05 7.02 -19.00
CA VAL A 128 -18.45 7.22 -19.45
C VAL A 128 -18.64 6.72 -20.89
N HIS A 129 -17.66 6.91 -21.76
CA HIS A 129 -17.72 6.41 -23.13
C HIS A 129 -17.54 4.89 -23.22
N ILE A 130 -16.76 4.25 -22.32
CA ILE A 130 -16.71 2.79 -22.20
C ILE A 130 -18.05 2.24 -21.71
N ASP A 131 -18.67 2.84 -20.69
CA ASP A 131 -19.99 2.43 -20.21
C ASP A 131 -21.04 2.48 -21.34
N GLY A 132 -21.05 3.56 -22.13
CA GLY A 132 -21.90 3.67 -23.33
C GLY A 132 -21.57 2.65 -24.43
N LEU A 133 -20.28 2.42 -24.71
CA LEU A 133 -19.84 1.43 -25.70
C LEU A 133 -20.25 0.00 -25.31
N LEU A 134 -20.12 -0.34 -24.02
CA LEU A 134 -20.52 -1.65 -23.50
C LEU A 134 -22.04 -1.86 -23.58
N ILE A 135 -22.84 -0.82 -23.28
CA ILE A 135 -24.30 -0.86 -23.46
C ILE A 135 -24.67 -1.12 -24.93
N ASP A 136 -24.05 -0.42 -25.87
CA ASP A 136 -24.33 -0.63 -27.30
C ASP A 136 -23.85 -2.00 -27.81
N LEU A 137 -22.65 -2.46 -27.42
CA LEU A 137 -22.11 -3.76 -27.82
C LEU A 137 -22.83 -4.95 -27.17
N LYS A 138 -23.53 -4.77 -26.04
CA LYS A 138 -24.32 -5.82 -25.37
C LYS A 138 -25.77 -5.95 -25.86
N LYS A 139 -26.20 -5.14 -26.84
CA LYS A 139 -27.50 -5.33 -27.50
C LYS A 139 -27.56 -6.70 -28.16
N ALA A 140 -28.70 -7.39 -28.05
CA ALA A 140 -28.85 -8.77 -28.53
C ALA A 140 -28.48 -8.95 -30.01
N GLU A 141 -28.76 -7.94 -30.84
CA GLU A 141 -28.39 -7.84 -32.25
C GLU A 141 -26.87 -7.89 -32.50
N MET A 142 -26.06 -7.40 -31.56
CA MET A 142 -24.60 -7.32 -31.68
C MET A 142 -23.90 -8.61 -31.22
N THR A 143 -24.53 -9.39 -30.33
CA THR A 143 -24.01 -10.66 -29.79
C THR A 143 -23.54 -11.65 -30.88
N PRO A 144 -24.31 -11.97 -31.95
CA PRO A 144 -23.81 -12.87 -33.00
C PRO A 144 -22.63 -12.26 -33.76
N LEU A 145 -22.63 -10.94 -34.00
CA LEU A 145 -21.55 -10.24 -34.72
C LEU A 145 -20.24 -10.27 -33.94
N LEU A 146 -20.32 -10.10 -32.61
CA LEU A 146 -19.18 -10.24 -31.69
C LEU A 146 -18.66 -11.69 -31.63
N ALA A 147 -19.54 -12.69 -31.78
CA ALA A 147 -19.13 -14.08 -31.87
C ALA A 147 -18.39 -14.37 -33.19
N THR A 148 -18.91 -13.91 -34.34
CA THR A 148 -18.27 -14.02 -35.66
C THR A 148 -16.86 -13.42 -35.66
N LEU A 149 -16.68 -12.22 -35.10
CA LEU A 149 -15.36 -11.57 -35.00
C LEU A 149 -14.53 -12.03 -33.78
N ARG A 150 -14.99 -13.04 -33.03
CA ARG A 150 -14.28 -13.63 -31.88
C ARG A 150 -13.99 -12.60 -30.75
N LEU A 151 -14.80 -11.54 -30.68
CA LEU A 151 -14.63 -10.38 -29.80
C LEU A 151 -15.28 -10.51 -28.41
N THR A 152 -16.19 -11.48 -28.20
CA THR A 152 -16.98 -11.62 -26.96
C THR A 152 -16.13 -11.62 -25.68
N SER A 153 -14.97 -12.26 -25.71
CA SER A 153 -14.02 -12.27 -24.58
C SER A 153 -13.42 -10.88 -24.30
N ALA A 154 -13.02 -10.14 -25.34
CA ALA A 154 -12.44 -8.80 -25.20
C ALA A 154 -13.46 -7.78 -24.66
N VAL A 155 -14.74 -7.92 -25.01
CA VAL A 155 -15.83 -7.08 -24.46
C VAL A 155 -16.06 -7.37 -22.96
N SER A 156 -16.03 -8.65 -22.57
CA SER A 156 -16.14 -9.06 -21.15
C SER A 156 -14.95 -8.57 -20.30
N LEU A 157 -13.73 -8.64 -20.85
CA LEU A 157 -12.53 -8.07 -20.22
C LEU A 157 -12.61 -6.55 -20.10
N LEU A 158 -13.15 -5.85 -21.11
CA LEU A 158 -13.30 -4.39 -21.07
C LEU A 158 -14.29 -3.95 -19.99
N GLU A 159 -15.42 -4.66 -19.84
CA GLU A 159 -16.35 -4.45 -18.74
C GLU A 159 -15.69 -4.67 -17.37
N THR A 160 -14.98 -5.79 -17.22
CA THR A 160 -14.29 -6.14 -15.96
C THR A 160 -13.27 -5.06 -15.58
N ALA A 161 -12.40 -4.66 -16.51
CA ALA A 161 -11.42 -3.60 -16.30
C ALA A 161 -12.06 -2.23 -16.01
N ASN A 162 -13.22 -1.92 -16.60
CA ASN A 162 -13.94 -0.67 -16.32
C ASN A 162 -14.61 -0.67 -14.94
N ALA A 163 -15.19 -1.79 -14.51
CA ALA A 163 -15.74 -1.97 -13.17
C ALA A 163 -14.65 -1.85 -12.09
N GLU A 164 -13.51 -2.50 -12.29
CA GLU A 164 -12.35 -2.40 -11.39
C GLU A 164 -11.76 -0.98 -11.35
N PHE A 165 -11.60 -0.32 -12.51
CA PHE A 165 -11.19 1.08 -12.55
C PHE A 165 -12.15 1.97 -11.74
N ASN A 166 -13.47 1.80 -11.90
CA ASN A 166 -14.47 2.53 -11.15
C ASN A 166 -14.42 2.25 -9.63
N LYS A 167 -14.11 1.01 -9.22
CA LYS A 167 -13.88 0.64 -7.82
C LYS A 167 -12.69 1.39 -7.22
N PHE A 168 -11.52 1.35 -7.86
CA PHE A 168 -10.33 2.07 -7.39
C PHE A 168 -10.51 3.60 -7.45
N ARG A 169 -11.29 4.12 -8.42
CA ARG A 169 -11.62 5.55 -8.54
C ARG A 169 -12.42 6.03 -7.33
N LYS A 170 -13.49 5.32 -6.98
CA LYS A 170 -14.32 5.63 -5.79
C LYS A 170 -13.49 5.58 -4.51
N ALA A 171 -12.70 4.52 -4.32
CA ALA A 171 -11.83 4.36 -3.15
C ALA A 171 -10.79 5.48 -3.02
N ARG A 172 -10.15 5.90 -4.13
CA ARG A 172 -9.19 7.01 -4.12
C ARG A 172 -9.84 8.35 -3.79
N THR A 173 -11.05 8.63 -4.29
CA THR A 173 -11.74 9.90 -4.01
C THR A 173 -12.02 10.08 -2.52
N ALA A 174 -12.41 9.02 -1.82
CA ALA A 174 -12.73 9.07 -0.38
C ALA A 174 -11.53 9.45 0.52
N SER A 175 -10.29 9.17 0.10
CA SER A 175 -9.09 9.40 0.92
C SER A 175 -8.36 10.74 0.64
N ARG A 176 -8.64 11.43 -0.48
CA ARG A 176 -7.93 12.66 -0.89
C ARG A 176 -8.10 13.88 0.04
N ALA A 177 -8.86 13.78 1.13
CA ALA A 177 -9.26 14.89 1.98
C ALA A 177 -8.19 15.36 3.00
N LYS A 178 -7.08 14.64 3.14
CA LYS A 178 -6.03 14.91 4.15
C LYS A 178 -4.68 15.04 3.44
N LYS A 179 -3.92 16.09 3.73
CA LYS A 179 -2.69 16.47 2.99
C LYS A 179 -1.41 16.60 3.83
N ASP A 180 -1.55 16.78 5.14
CA ASP A 180 -0.45 17.17 6.03
C ASP A 180 -0.22 16.12 7.14
N LEU A 181 -0.27 14.83 6.77
CA LEU A 181 -0.07 13.71 7.69
C LEU A 181 1.45 13.46 7.94
N PRO A 182 1.86 13.12 9.17
CA PRO A 182 3.24 12.73 9.49
C PRO A 182 3.59 11.34 8.90
N LYS A 183 4.85 10.93 8.83
CA LYS A 183 5.17 9.63 8.18
C LYS A 183 4.75 8.46 9.07
N ILE A 184 4.22 7.39 8.48
CA ILE A 184 3.83 6.18 9.22
C ILE A 184 4.98 5.55 10.04
N VAL A 185 6.22 5.71 9.60
CA VAL A 185 7.46 5.30 10.30
C VAL A 185 7.68 6.09 11.61
N GLU A 186 7.14 7.30 11.70
CA GLU A 186 7.24 8.22 12.84
C GLU A 186 6.03 8.08 13.80
N VAL A 187 4.93 7.47 13.34
CA VAL A 187 3.69 7.26 14.14
C VAL A 187 3.67 5.86 14.77
N ARG A 188 3.93 4.80 14.00
CA ARG A 188 3.88 3.40 14.50
C ARG A 188 4.67 3.17 15.80
N PRO A 189 5.91 3.66 15.96
CA PRO A 189 6.65 3.50 17.21
C PRO A 189 6.03 4.23 18.41
N LYS A 190 5.20 5.27 18.19
CA LYS A 190 4.48 5.98 19.25
C LYS A 190 3.27 5.16 19.70
N THR A 191 2.48 4.63 18.75
CA THR A 191 1.37 3.71 19.03
C THR A 191 1.87 2.47 19.79
N ASP A 192 2.97 1.86 19.32
CA ASP A 192 3.62 0.73 19.98
C ASP A 192 4.09 1.08 21.41
N ALA A 193 4.74 2.24 21.60
CA ALA A 193 5.22 2.67 22.92
C ALA A 193 4.10 2.98 23.92
N VAL A 194 2.99 3.58 23.44
CA VAL A 194 1.81 3.83 24.28
C VAL A 194 1.11 2.52 24.64
N TYR A 195 0.98 1.58 23.70
CA TYR A 195 0.44 0.25 23.95
C TYR A 195 1.29 -0.54 24.97
N GLU A 196 2.61 -0.60 24.79
CA GLU A 196 3.53 -1.23 25.77
C GLU A 196 3.42 -0.59 27.16
N ARG A 197 3.16 0.72 27.24
CA ARG A 197 2.89 1.42 28.51
C ARG A 197 1.53 1.03 29.11
N VAL A 198 0.48 0.85 28.31
CA VAL A 198 -0.81 0.31 28.78
C VAL A 198 -0.62 -1.10 29.34
N ILE A 199 0.11 -1.98 28.64
CA ILE A 199 0.38 -3.35 29.10
C ILE A 199 1.18 -3.36 30.41
N PHE A 200 2.23 -2.54 30.52
CA PHE A 200 2.98 -2.39 31.76
C PHE A 200 2.10 -1.90 32.92
N MET A 201 1.21 -0.92 32.67
CA MET A 201 0.33 -0.40 33.70
C MET A 201 -0.76 -1.40 34.13
N LEU A 202 -1.31 -2.21 33.21
CA LEU A 202 -2.22 -3.32 33.55
C LEU A 202 -1.55 -4.34 34.47
N GLN A 203 -0.31 -4.74 34.16
CA GLN A 203 0.46 -5.69 34.95
C GLN A 203 0.83 -5.11 36.33
N ALA A 204 1.24 -3.85 36.39
CA ALA A 204 1.51 -3.15 37.64
C ALA A 204 0.26 -2.98 38.51
N ALA A 205 -0.89 -2.65 37.91
CA ALA A 205 -2.17 -2.50 38.60
C ALA A 205 -2.60 -3.83 39.24
N TYR A 206 -2.56 -4.94 38.49
CA TYR A 206 -2.88 -6.27 39.00
C TYR A 206 -1.99 -6.68 40.19
N LEU A 207 -0.70 -6.33 40.17
CA LEU A 207 0.24 -6.60 41.27
C LEU A 207 0.09 -5.63 42.45
N SER A 208 -0.44 -4.42 42.24
CA SER A 208 -0.47 -3.35 43.27
C SER A 208 -1.39 -3.65 44.47
N GLY A 209 -2.43 -4.45 44.28
CA GLY A 209 -3.42 -4.74 45.32
C GLY A 209 -4.30 -3.55 45.74
N SER A 210 -4.34 -2.45 44.99
CA SER A 210 -5.22 -1.31 45.29
C SER A 210 -6.70 -1.73 45.29
N ALA A 211 -7.46 -1.30 46.31
CA ALA A 211 -8.91 -1.54 46.39
C ALA A 211 -9.72 -0.85 45.27
N THR A 212 -9.11 0.07 44.51
CA THR A 212 -9.71 0.68 43.32
C THR A 212 -9.53 -0.15 42.04
N VAL A 213 -8.70 -1.20 42.08
CA VAL A 213 -8.30 -1.99 40.91
C VAL A 213 -8.99 -3.34 40.91
N ASP A 214 -9.58 -3.71 39.77
CA ASP A 214 -10.29 -4.98 39.61
C ASP A 214 -9.38 -6.03 38.94
N LYS A 215 -8.87 -6.96 39.76
CA LYS A 215 -7.98 -8.04 39.30
C LYS A 215 -8.66 -8.98 38.28
N GLU A 216 -9.96 -9.23 38.40
CA GLU A 216 -10.69 -10.13 37.51
C GLU A 216 -10.99 -9.45 36.16
N LEU A 217 -11.29 -8.15 36.19
CA LEU A 217 -11.43 -7.33 34.99
C LEU A 217 -10.11 -7.26 34.22
N ILE A 218 -8.97 -7.02 34.89
CA ILE A 218 -7.64 -7.05 34.25
C ILE A 218 -7.34 -8.43 33.66
N ARG A 219 -7.62 -9.53 34.39
CA ARG A 219 -7.44 -10.89 33.87
C ARG A 219 -8.32 -11.17 32.65
N THR A 220 -9.52 -10.59 32.60
CA THR A 220 -10.45 -10.72 31.46
C THR A 220 -9.96 -9.94 30.25
N VAL A 221 -9.58 -8.67 30.42
CA VAL A 221 -8.97 -7.82 29.38
C VAL A 221 -7.70 -8.46 28.81
N ALA A 222 -6.82 -8.98 29.66
CA ALA A 222 -5.59 -9.66 29.23
C ALA A 222 -5.87 -10.91 28.38
N LYS A 223 -6.87 -11.73 28.75
CA LYS A 223 -7.29 -12.89 27.94
C LYS A 223 -7.82 -12.45 26.57
N GLN A 224 -8.61 -11.39 26.50
CA GLN A 224 -9.12 -10.85 25.24
C GLN A 224 -8.00 -10.27 24.35
N LEU A 225 -7.05 -9.53 24.92
CA LEU A 225 -5.89 -8.99 24.21
C LEU A 225 -5.00 -10.12 23.65
N ASN A 226 -4.77 -11.18 24.42
CA ASN A 226 -4.04 -12.37 23.95
C ASN A 226 -4.79 -13.09 22.82
N GLN A 227 -6.12 -13.26 22.94
CA GLN A 227 -6.91 -13.89 21.89
C GLN A 227 -6.83 -13.10 20.55
N ARG A 228 -6.97 -11.76 20.58
CA ARG A 228 -6.77 -10.94 19.38
C ARG A 228 -5.33 -11.01 18.85
N MET A 229 -4.35 -11.20 19.73
CA MET A 229 -2.95 -11.40 19.34
C MET A 229 -2.78 -12.68 18.52
N ASP A 230 -3.36 -13.79 18.99
CA ASP A 230 -3.31 -15.09 18.31
C ASP A 230 -4.06 -15.06 16.97
N GLU A 231 -5.25 -14.43 16.91
CA GLU A 231 -6.05 -14.27 15.68
C GLU A 231 -5.31 -13.44 14.59
N ILE A 232 -4.59 -12.38 15.00
CA ILE A 232 -3.76 -11.57 14.10
C ILE A 232 -2.46 -12.32 13.71
N ASN A 233 -1.85 -13.07 14.64
CA ASN A 233 -0.71 -13.95 14.34
C ASN A 233 -1.05 -15.02 13.30
N GLU A 234 -2.23 -15.64 13.40
CA GLU A 234 -2.70 -16.63 12.42
C GLU A 234 -2.93 -15.95 11.06
N THR A 235 -3.67 -14.85 11.03
CA THR A 235 -3.94 -14.05 9.81
C THR A 235 -2.65 -13.65 9.09
N PHE A 236 -1.66 -13.13 9.84
CA PHE A 236 -0.34 -12.78 9.31
C PHE A 236 0.41 -14.01 8.77
N SER A 237 0.32 -15.15 9.46
CA SER A 237 0.95 -16.41 9.03
C SER A 237 0.31 -16.97 7.76
N GLN A 238 -1.02 -16.92 7.63
CA GLN A 238 -1.72 -17.26 6.39
C GLN A 238 -1.28 -16.36 5.22
N ILE A 239 -1.14 -15.05 5.45
CA ILE A 239 -0.68 -14.09 4.44
C ILE A 239 0.76 -14.39 4.01
N LEU A 240 1.66 -14.73 4.94
CA LEU A 240 3.02 -15.17 4.61
C LEU A 240 3.04 -16.50 3.82
N ALA A 241 2.17 -17.45 4.17
CA ALA A 241 2.05 -18.72 3.45
C ALA A 241 1.60 -18.51 1.99
N ARG A 242 0.58 -17.67 1.75
CA ARG A 242 0.12 -17.29 0.40
C ARG A 242 1.22 -16.57 -0.39
N ARG A 243 1.86 -15.55 0.20
CA ARG A 243 3.01 -14.84 -0.41
C ARG A 243 4.19 -15.77 -0.74
N LYS A 244 4.33 -16.91 -0.04
CA LYS A 244 5.33 -17.96 -0.34
C LYS A 244 4.85 -18.93 -1.44
N SER A 245 3.57 -19.32 -1.46
CA SER A 245 3.04 -20.17 -2.54
C SER A 245 3.07 -19.48 -3.89
N ASP A 246 2.75 -18.19 -3.92
CA ASP A 246 2.57 -17.49 -5.20
C ASP A 246 3.93 -17.20 -5.86
N LYS A 247 4.95 -16.85 -5.05
CA LYS A 247 6.37 -16.82 -5.47
C LYS A 247 6.96 -18.19 -5.87
N SER A 248 6.24 -19.29 -5.61
CA SER A 248 6.63 -20.63 -6.10
C SER A 248 5.85 -21.07 -7.35
N LYS A 249 4.80 -20.32 -7.72
CA LYS A 249 4.00 -20.50 -8.93
C LYS A 249 4.42 -19.60 -10.09
N ASP A 250 5.18 -18.53 -9.83
CA ASP A 250 5.94 -17.83 -10.87
C ASP A 250 6.75 -18.87 -11.69
N PRO A 251 6.53 -18.98 -13.00
CA PRO A 251 7.33 -19.87 -13.82
C PRO A 251 8.77 -19.35 -13.83
N LYS A 252 9.66 -20.07 -13.12
CA LYS A 252 11.10 -19.79 -13.14
C LYS A 252 11.55 -19.58 -14.57
N THR A 253 12.17 -18.43 -14.84
CA THR A 253 12.76 -18.13 -16.15
C THR A 253 13.55 -19.34 -16.63
N PRO A 254 13.25 -19.87 -17.84
CA PRO A 254 13.96 -21.04 -18.35
C PRO A 254 15.47 -20.78 -18.29
N LYS A 255 16.20 -21.63 -17.58
CA LYS A 255 17.66 -21.55 -17.58
C LYS A 255 18.13 -21.66 -19.02
N GLU A 256 18.95 -20.72 -19.46
CA GLU A 256 19.47 -20.71 -20.83
C GLU A 256 20.03 -22.10 -21.19
N PRO A 257 19.67 -22.66 -22.36
CA PRO A 257 20.14 -23.98 -22.74
C PRO A 257 21.66 -23.95 -22.83
N LYS A 258 22.33 -24.84 -22.09
CA LYS A 258 23.79 -24.96 -22.11
C LYS A 258 24.25 -25.14 -23.57
N LYS A 259 25.13 -24.26 -24.04
CA LYS A 259 25.73 -24.36 -25.38
C LYS A 259 26.28 -25.78 -25.59
N PRO A 260 25.96 -26.46 -26.71
CA PRO A 260 26.41 -27.82 -26.95
C PRO A 260 27.93 -27.88 -26.98
N ARG A 261 28.50 -28.95 -26.40
CA ARG A 261 29.93 -29.26 -26.57
C ARG A 261 30.19 -29.61 -28.03
N LYS A 262 31.32 -29.16 -28.59
CA LYS A 262 31.81 -29.66 -29.88
C LYS A 262 31.99 -31.19 -29.81
N PRO A 263 31.79 -31.92 -30.91
CA PRO A 263 32.20 -33.32 -31.01
C PRO A 263 33.69 -33.49 -30.70
N LYS A 264 34.06 -34.68 -30.23
CA LYS A 264 35.43 -35.19 -30.34
C LYS A 264 35.45 -36.14 -31.53
N ASP A 265 36.35 -35.90 -32.47
CA ASP A 265 36.77 -36.93 -33.41
C ASP A 265 37.65 -37.95 -32.66
N LYS A 266 37.77 -39.15 -33.24
CA LYS A 266 38.60 -40.25 -32.74
C LYS A 266 39.87 -40.35 -33.57
N ASP A 267 40.96 -40.81 -32.97
CA ASP A 267 41.55 -42.12 -33.28
C ASP A 267 42.62 -42.49 -32.23
N ASP A 268 42.89 -43.78 -32.09
CA ASP A 268 43.83 -44.46 -31.15
C ASP A 268 45.00 -45.09 -31.95
N PRO A 269 46.07 -45.66 -31.34
CA PRO A 269 46.40 -45.83 -29.91
C PRO A 269 47.71 -45.04 -29.57
N ASP A 270 48.72 -45.41 -28.76
CA ASP A 270 49.09 -46.64 -28.03
C ASP A 270 49.99 -46.36 -26.80
N ILE A 271 50.35 -47.44 -26.10
CA ILE A 271 50.90 -47.53 -24.74
C ILE A 271 52.45 -47.57 -24.70
N ARG A 272 53.05 -46.83 -23.74
CA ARG A 272 53.98 -47.40 -22.73
C ARG A 272 54.19 -46.50 -21.49
N LEU A 273 54.26 -47.16 -20.33
CA LEU A 273 54.38 -46.68 -18.94
C LEU A 273 55.82 -46.95 -18.41
N PRO A 274 56.18 -46.73 -17.11
CA PRO A 274 55.54 -46.03 -15.97
C PRO A 274 56.40 -44.79 -15.54
N GLU A 275 56.44 -44.16 -14.35
CA GLU A 275 56.21 -44.45 -12.90
C GLU A 275 55.83 -43.13 -12.15
N THR A 276 55.44 -43.03 -10.87
CA THR A 276 55.24 -43.97 -9.73
C THR A 276 54.09 -43.45 -8.82
N GLU A 277 53.53 -44.27 -7.92
CA GLU A 277 52.66 -43.84 -6.80
C GLU A 277 53.53 -43.39 -5.56
N GLU A 278 53.09 -42.75 -4.47
CA GLU A 278 51.96 -43.01 -3.52
C GLU A 278 51.61 -41.75 -2.64
N PRO A 279 50.60 -41.77 -1.72
CA PRO A 279 49.82 -40.55 -1.40
C PRO A 279 49.52 -40.17 0.10
N LYS A 280 48.76 -39.07 0.27
CA LYS A 280 47.86 -38.65 1.41
C LYS A 280 48.40 -37.82 2.60
N LYS A 281 47.47 -37.08 3.24
CA LYS A 281 47.60 -36.27 4.49
C LYS A 281 46.94 -36.98 5.69
N PRO A 282 47.33 -36.69 6.95
CA PRO A 282 46.63 -35.72 7.84
C PRO A 282 47.62 -34.90 8.72
N GLY A 283 47.30 -34.04 9.71
CA GLY A 283 46.04 -33.40 10.17
C GLY A 283 46.13 -32.77 11.58
N ASP A 284 45.44 -31.63 11.79
CA ASP A 284 44.89 -31.06 13.05
C ASP A 284 45.77 -30.48 14.20
N SER A 285 45.09 -29.73 15.10
CA SER A 285 45.47 -29.05 16.38
C SER A 285 46.14 -27.65 16.31
N GLY A 286 45.77 -26.66 17.15
CA GLY A 286 44.56 -26.47 17.96
C GLY A 286 44.68 -25.48 19.16
N LYS A 287 43.64 -24.65 19.42
CA LYS A 287 43.35 -23.88 20.68
C LYS A 287 44.29 -22.68 21.02
N ASP A 288 43.93 -21.65 21.83
CA ASP A 288 42.63 -21.14 22.36
C ASP A 288 42.70 -19.66 22.88
N LYS A 289 41.53 -19.00 23.01
CA LYS A 289 41.16 -17.91 23.98
C LYS A 289 41.56 -16.41 23.81
N LYS A 290 40.94 -15.59 24.67
CA LYS A 290 40.62 -14.11 24.73
C LYS A 290 40.73 -13.67 26.24
N PRO A 291 40.35 -12.47 26.80
CA PRO A 291 39.91 -11.15 26.27
C PRO A 291 40.45 -9.86 27.02
N GLU A 292 39.82 -8.69 26.79
CA GLU A 292 39.79 -7.41 27.60
C GLU A 292 40.99 -6.42 27.53
N GLY A 293 40.87 -5.10 27.76
CA GLY A 293 39.69 -4.21 28.01
C GLY A 293 40.03 -2.70 28.27
N GLY A 294 39.03 -1.80 28.32
CA GLY A 294 39.14 -0.34 28.65
C GLY A 294 39.44 0.64 27.47
N GLY A 295 39.21 1.97 27.50
CA GLY A 295 38.56 2.91 28.46
C GLY A 295 38.70 4.40 27.99
N THR A 296 37.81 5.34 28.39
CA THR A 296 37.78 6.80 28.02
C THR A 296 37.73 7.70 29.29
N PRO A 297 37.95 9.07 29.31
CA PRO A 297 37.54 10.12 28.33
C PRO A 297 38.42 11.43 28.19
N LYS A 298 37.78 12.54 27.73
CA LYS A 298 38.16 13.96 27.44
C LYS A 298 38.81 14.78 28.62
N PRO A 299 39.28 16.08 28.50
CA PRO A 299 38.69 17.24 27.75
C PRO A 299 39.63 18.37 27.18
N GLY A 300 39.04 19.45 26.62
CA GLY A 300 39.66 20.77 26.29
C GLY A 300 39.61 21.20 24.80
N GLY A 301 39.49 22.48 24.38
CA GLY A 301 39.12 23.73 25.09
C GLY A 301 39.44 25.03 24.31
N GLY A 302 38.46 25.93 24.07
CA GLY A 302 38.64 27.26 23.40
C GLY A 302 38.77 27.22 21.85
N GLY A 303 38.58 28.29 21.06
CA GLY A 303 38.19 29.69 21.30
C GLY A 303 37.51 30.30 20.03
N LYS A 304 37.17 31.61 19.96
CA LYS A 304 36.22 32.15 18.96
C LYS A 304 36.51 33.59 18.45
N LYS A 305 36.71 33.76 17.12
CA LYS A 305 36.65 35.03 16.31
C LYS A 305 37.71 36.12 16.65
N PRO A 306 37.83 37.24 15.89
CA PRO A 306 37.59 37.50 14.44
C PRO A 306 38.70 38.33 13.72
N GLU A 307 38.64 38.45 12.38
CA GLU A 307 39.06 39.55 11.45
C GLU A 307 39.42 38.97 10.05
N GLY A 308 39.39 39.66 8.89
CA GLY A 308 38.93 41.02 8.52
C GLY A 308 39.08 41.28 6.99
N GLY A 309 38.28 42.18 6.38
CA GLY A 309 38.30 42.53 4.93
C GLY A 309 37.56 41.55 3.98
N GLY A 310 36.97 41.90 2.83
CA GLY A 310 36.80 43.18 2.09
C GLY A 310 37.63 43.23 0.79
N SER A 311 37.13 43.54 -0.43
CA SER A 311 35.80 43.95 -0.99
C SER A 311 35.40 43.00 -2.17
N GLY A 312 34.49 43.21 -3.15
CA GLY A 312 33.56 44.29 -3.58
C GLY A 312 32.16 43.72 -3.96
N ALA A 313 31.22 44.32 -4.70
CA ALA A 313 31.13 45.39 -5.74
C ALA A 313 31.28 44.88 -7.20
N GLU A 314 30.30 44.97 -8.12
CA GLU A 314 28.91 45.50 -8.10
C GLU A 314 27.89 44.37 -8.51
N GLY A 315 26.62 44.49 -8.93
CA GLY A 315 25.62 45.55 -9.23
C GLY A 315 24.78 45.18 -10.48
N GLY A 316 23.48 45.50 -10.67
CA GLY A 316 22.44 46.10 -9.81
C GLY A 316 21.06 46.16 -10.54
N GLY A 317 20.01 46.68 -9.89
CA GLY A 317 18.65 46.93 -10.45
C GLY A 317 17.52 46.21 -9.68
N LYS A 318 16.66 46.85 -8.86
CA LYS A 318 15.70 47.98 -9.00
C LYS A 318 14.31 47.60 -9.57
N ASN A 319 13.32 47.55 -8.68
CA ASN A 319 11.90 47.83 -8.96
C ASN A 319 11.67 49.35 -9.19
N PRO A 320 10.51 49.72 -9.78
CA PRO A 320 9.65 50.73 -9.15
C PRO A 320 8.18 50.28 -8.99
N LYS A 321 7.30 51.18 -8.52
CA LYS A 321 5.95 50.92 -8.00
C LYS A 321 4.82 51.46 -8.91
N GLU A 322 3.60 50.97 -8.63
CA GLU A 322 2.31 51.70 -8.58
C GLU A 322 1.71 52.40 -9.83
N GLY A 323 0.38 52.28 -9.91
CA GLY A 323 -0.50 53.05 -10.80
C GLY A 323 -1.90 52.43 -10.82
N GLY A 324 -2.95 53.20 -10.48
CA GLY A 324 -4.32 52.67 -10.47
C GLY A 324 -5.43 53.69 -10.19
N SER A 325 -6.58 53.47 -10.82
CA SER A 325 -7.91 54.07 -10.60
C SER A 325 -8.94 53.18 -11.34
N GLY A 326 -10.26 53.24 -11.12
CA GLY A 326 -11.08 54.02 -10.17
C GLY A 326 -12.56 54.05 -10.63
N SER A 327 -13.52 54.31 -9.72
CA SER A 327 -15.00 54.25 -9.91
C SER A 327 -15.58 52.85 -10.19
N GLU A 328 -16.78 52.43 -9.79
CA GLU A 328 -17.88 52.80 -8.86
C GLU A 328 -19.01 51.79 -9.21
N GLY A 329 -20.01 51.45 -8.39
CA GLY A 329 -20.32 51.81 -7.01
C GLY A 329 -21.65 51.17 -6.57
N GLY A 330 -21.89 51.11 -5.25
CA GLY A 330 -23.14 50.59 -4.64
C GLY A 330 -23.19 49.06 -4.42
N GLY A 331 -23.83 48.54 -3.36
CA GLY A 331 -24.46 49.21 -2.21
C GLY A 331 -25.75 48.52 -1.75
N GLY A 332 -25.81 48.08 -0.48
CA GLY A 332 -26.99 47.44 0.11
C GLY A 332 -26.62 46.48 1.24
N ALA A 333 -27.47 46.37 2.26
CA ALA A 333 -27.24 45.56 3.46
C ALA A 333 -28.54 44.89 3.95
N SER A 334 -28.48 44.22 5.10
CA SER A 334 -29.52 43.31 5.67
C SER A 334 -29.75 42.00 4.89
N GLY A 335 -30.22 40.92 5.50
CA GLY A 335 -30.44 40.68 6.94
C GLY A 335 -31.67 39.79 7.18
N GLY A 336 -31.55 38.82 8.09
CA GLY A 336 -32.62 37.89 8.45
C GLY A 336 -32.35 36.46 7.98
N GLY A 337 -32.13 35.56 8.94
CA GLY A 337 -32.41 34.13 8.78
C GLY A 337 -33.79 33.84 9.39
N PRO A 338 -34.61 32.95 8.81
CA PRO A 338 -35.90 32.58 9.38
C PRO A 338 -35.74 31.65 10.58
N GLU A 339 -36.68 31.72 11.50
CA GLU A 339 -36.63 31.01 12.79
C GLU A 339 -36.98 29.52 12.70
N ILE A 340 -36.50 28.78 13.69
CA ILE A 340 -36.99 27.44 14.00
C ILE A 340 -38.41 27.52 14.58
N HIS A 341 -39.33 26.68 14.08
CA HIS A 341 -40.61 26.40 14.73
C HIS A 341 -40.81 24.89 14.83
N LEU A 342 -40.91 24.40 16.06
CA LEU A 342 -41.38 23.06 16.40
C LEU A 342 -42.86 23.16 16.79
N PRO A 343 -43.76 22.36 16.22
CA PRO A 343 -45.08 22.16 16.79
C PRO A 343 -45.01 21.19 17.98
N GLU A 344 -45.78 21.47 19.04
CA GLU A 344 -45.99 20.55 20.16
C GLU A 344 -47.11 19.54 19.84
N ASN A 345 -46.83 18.24 20.03
CA ASN A 345 -47.74 17.17 20.51
C ASN A 345 -46.99 15.83 20.58
#